data_AF-K1E128-F1
#
_entry.id   AF-K1E128-F1
#
_cell.length_a   1.000
_cell.length_b   1.000
_cell.length_c   1.000
_cell.angle_alpha   90.00
_cell.angle_beta   90.00
_cell.angle_gamma   90.00
#
_symmetry.space_group_name_H-M   'P 1'
#
loop_
_entity.id
_entity.type
_entity.pdbx_description
1 polymer ?
#
loop_
_entity_poly.entity_id
_entity_poly.type
_entity_poly.pdbx_seq_one_letter_code
_entity_poly.pdbx_strand_id
1 'polypeptide(L)'
;MCEHGRAVACWRAHDDGDLDVGTPICSDCYDYVGHAIWQWWAPELWRRFTITARRVIARALGVPDSRLREVATLQYAKVAEYQARGVVHFHALVRLDGPKTPEGYAAAPAAVSAGVLAGLLEDAVARVHFDAPSCGGQGGGRLRFGTQVDARTVTGSRGDDPDAPLVGEQVAGYLAKYATKAASDTTDPRRESAHYRRLRATLDDLADQRTSGDDYELLGKWVHMLGFRGHFSSKSRKYSITLGALRRARQRWQRIAADCAREGREVPVLDFADLISDDEEETTLVVGSWSYAGTGWDNDGDTALALAAADRARAYDQWRAEKARAN
;
A
#
# COMPACT_ATOMS: atom_id res chain seq x y z
N MET A 1 10.92 -28.99 -22.09
CA MET A 1 12.00 -28.77 -21.11
C MET A 1 12.65 -27.43 -21.42
N CYS A 2 13.13 -26.68 -20.43
CA CYS A 2 13.94 -25.49 -20.65
C CYS A 2 15.39 -25.86 -21.00
N GLU A 3 16.21 -24.86 -21.34
CA GLU A 3 17.64 -25.04 -21.64
C GLU A 3 18.45 -25.66 -20.48
N HIS A 4 18.01 -25.46 -19.24
CA HIS A 4 18.60 -26.06 -18.04
C HIS A 4 18.09 -27.48 -17.74
N GLY A 5 17.35 -28.10 -18.66
CA GLY A 5 16.85 -29.45 -18.50
C GLY A 5 15.72 -29.61 -17.45
N ARG A 6 15.00 -28.54 -17.12
CA ARG A 6 13.84 -28.60 -16.22
C ARG A 6 12.53 -28.58 -16.99
N ALA A 7 11.43 -29.03 -16.37
CA ALA A 7 10.10 -28.89 -16.93
C ALA A 7 9.74 -27.41 -17.15
N VAL A 8 8.81 -27.15 -18.07
CA VAL A 8 8.30 -25.78 -18.35
C VAL A 8 6.90 -25.56 -17.78
N ALA A 9 6.29 -26.61 -17.21
CA ALA A 9 4.99 -26.58 -16.55
C ALA A 9 5.02 -27.52 -15.33
N CYS A 10 4.20 -27.20 -14.33
CA CYS A 10 3.92 -28.05 -13.19
C CYS A 10 2.49 -28.59 -13.33
N TRP A 11 2.29 -29.90 -13.16
CA TRP A 11 0.98 -30.55 -13.22
C TRP A 11 0.47 -31.01 -11.84
N ARG A 12 1.16 -30.60 -10.78
CA ARG A 12 0.78 -30.91 -9.40
C ARG A 12 -0.40 -30.02 -8.99
N ALA A 13 -1.38 -30.61 -8.33
CA ALA A 13 -2.40 -29.85 -7.61
C ALA A 13 -1.77 -29.27 -6.34
N HIS A 14 -1.90 -27.97 -6.15
CA HIS A 14 -1.34 -27.24 -5.02
C HIS A 14 -2.47 -26.73 -4.11
N ASP A 15 -2.25 -26.81 -2.81
CA ASP A 15 -3.15 -26.29 -1.80
C ASP A 15 -2.82 -24.81 -1.48
N ASP A 16 -3.72 -24.08 -0.81
CA ASP A 16 -3.56 -22.63 -0.53
C ASP A 16 -2.29 -22.26 0.27
N GLY A 17 -1.73 -23.21 1.03
CA GLY A 17 -0.52 -23.06 1.82
C GLY A 17 0.77 -23.53 1.14
N ASP A 18 0.69 -24.03 -0.09
CA ASP A 18 1.85 -24.60 -0.77
C ASP A 18 2.89 -23.51 -1.10
N LEU A 19 4.13 -23.73 -0.66
CA LEU A 19 5.25 -22.81 -0.83
C LEU A 19 5.88 -22.88 -2.22
N ASP A 20 5.59 -23.93 -2.99
CA ASP A 20 6.01 -24.04 -4.39
C ASP A 20 5.21 -23.08 -5.29
N VAL A 21 3.99 -22.71 -4.90
CA VAL A 21 3.14 -21.78 -5.63
C VAL A 21 3.80 -20.40 -5.69
N GLY A 22 3.97 -19.90 -6.91
CA GLY A 22 4.64 -18.62 -7.16
C GLY A 22 6.15 -18.75 -7.38
N THR A 23 6.77 -19.88 -7.05
CA THR A 23 8.18 -20.11 -7.39
C THR A 23 8.36 -20.37 -8.89
N PRO A 24 9.50 -19.98 -9.50
CA PRO A 24 9.81 -20.34 -10.88
C PRO A 24 10.12 -21.84 -10.98
N ILE A 25 9.57 -22.50 -12.01
CA ILE A 25 9.82 -23.93 -12.26
C ILE A 25 11.31 -24.19 -12.49
N CYS A 26 11.97 -23.28 -13.20
CA CYS A 26 13.41 -23.21 -13.30
C CYS A 26 13.86 -21.86 -12.75
N SER A 27 14.55 -21.86 -11.60
CA SER A 27 15.16 -20.65 -11.04
C SER A 27 16.13 -19.99 -12.02
N ASP A 28 16.84 -20.77 -12.83
CA ASP A 28 17.87 -20.22 -13.71
C ASP A 28 17.29 -19.55 -14.96
N CYS A 29 16.07 -19.94 -15.36
CA CYS A 29 15.33 -19.26 -16.42
C CYS A 29 14.57 -18.02 -15.94
N TYR A 30 14.50 -17.76 -14.63
CA TYR A 30 13.73 -16.64 -14.12
C TYR A 30 14.52 -15.33 -14.17
N ASP A 31 13.93 -14.30 -14.75
CA ASP A 31 14.54 -12.98 -14.85
C ASP A 31 14.41 -12.19 -13.53
N TYR A 32 15.36 -12.44 -12.62
CA TYR A 32 15.42 -11.74 -11.32
C TYR A 32 15.76 -10.25 -11.46
N VAL A 33 16.55 -9.87 -12.47
CA VAL A 33 16.91 -8.46 -12.72
C VAL A 33 15.68 -7.71 -13.26
N GLY A 34 14.98 -8.29 -14.24
CA GLY A 34 13.73 -7.77 -14.75
C GLY A 34 12.66 -7.65 -13.66
N HIS A 35 12.59 -8.59 -12.72
CA HIS A 35 11.74 -8.47 -11.54
C HIS A 35 12.07 -7.23 -10.71
N ALA A 36 13.35 -7.04 -10.35
CA ALA A 36 13.80 -5.90 -9.56
C ALA A 36 13.48 -4.57 -10.27
N ILE A 37 13.76 -4.50 -11.57
CA ILE A 37 13.47 -3.32 -12.41
C ILE A 37 11.98 -3.04 -12.48
N TRP A 38 11.16 -4.08 -12.66
CA TRP A 38 9.71 -3.96 -12.67
C TRP A 38 9.20 -3.41 -11.33
N GLN A 39 9.67 -3.96 -10.21
CA GLN A 39 9.26 -3.53 -8.86
C GLN A 39 9.62 -2.07 -8.59
N TRP A 40 10.84 -1.69 -8.97
CA TRP A 40 11.35 -0.33 -8.80
C TRP A 40 10.51 0.71 -9.54
N TRP A 41 10.06 0.37 -10.75
CA TRP A 41 9.34 1.29 -11.64
C TRP A 41 7.83 1.08 -11.71
N ALA A 42 7.27 0.09 -11.00
CA ALA A 42 5.83 -0.09 -10.87
C ALA A 42 5.09 1.18 -10.38
N PRO A 43 5.65 2.00 -9.46
CA PRO A 43 5.06 3.30 -9.11
C PRO A 43 4.98 4.29 -10.28
N GLU A 44 5.95 4.28 -11.21
CA GLU A 44 5.95 5.14 -12.39
C GLU A 44 4.90 4.69 -13.42
N LEU A 45 4.72 3.38 -13.62
CA LEU A 45 3.60 2.85 -14.42
C LEU A 45 2.25 3.31 -13.84
N TRP A 46 2.09 3.27 -12.52
CA TRP A 46 0.87 3.78 -11.88
C TRP A 46 0.69 5.28 -12.09
N ARG A 47 1.74 6.09 -11.92
CA ARG A 47 1.68 7.53 -12.18
C ARG A 47 1.21 7.80 -13.61
N ARG A 48 1.82 7.14 -14.59
CA ARG A 48 1.46 7.23 -16.01
C ARG A 48 0.04 6.76 -16.30
N PHE A 49 -0.42 5.70 -15.63
CA PHE A 49 -1.82 5.26 -15.70
C PHE A 49 -2.78 6.37 -15.28
N THR A 50 -2.56 7.00 -14.12
CA THR A 50 -3.48 8.06 -13.67
C THR A 50 -3.49 9.27 -14.62
N ILE A 51 -2.36 9.59 -15.25
CA ILE A 51 -2.27 10.66 -16.27
C ILE A 51 -3.02 10.24 -17.55
N THR A 52 -2.78 9.03 -18.02
CA THR A 52 -3.37 8.51 -19.26
C THR A 52 -4.88 8.33 -19.11
N ALA A 53 -5.35 7.83 -17.97
CA ALA A 53 -6.77 7.69 -17.67
C ALA A 53 -7.50 9.04 -17.74
N ARG A 54 -6.94 10.10 -17.14
CA ARG A 54 -7.51 11.46 -17.27
C ARG A 54 -7.59 11.93 -18.72
N ARG A 55 -6.55 11.70 -19.51
CA ARG A 55 -6.53 12.07 -20.94
C ARG A 55 -7.57 11.31 -21.76
N VAL A 56 -7.69 10.01 -21.54
CA VAL A 56 -8.68 9.15 -22.20
C VAL A 56 -10.10 9.60 -21.85
N ILE A 57 -10.36 9.90 -20.57
CA ILE A 57 -11.66 10.41 -20.10
C ILE A 57 -11.96 11.80 -20.68
N ALA A 58 -10.99 12.72 -20.68
CA ALA A 58 -11.16 14.06 -21.26
C ALA A 58 -11.53 13.98 -22.74
N ARG A 59 -10.84 13.12 -23.50
CA ARG A 59 -11.16 12.85 -24.90
C ARG A 59 -12.57 12.29 -25.08
N ALA A 60 -12.99 11.34 -24.24
CA ALA A 60 -14.34 10.77 -24.28
C ALA A 60 -15.43 11.82 -23.99
N LEU A 61 -15.13 12.81 -23.14
CA LEU A 61 -16.01 13.94 -22.81
C LEU A 61 -15.91 15.12 -23.79
N GLY A 62 -15.06 15.04 -24.83
CA GLY A 62 -14.89 16.11 -25.80
C GLY A 62 -14.24 17.38 -25.25
N VAL A 63 -13.50 17.29 -24.13
CA VAL A 63 -12.82 18.43 -23.49
C VAL A 63 -11.30 18.30 -23.57
N PRO A 64 -10.55 19.41 -23.60
CA PRO A 64 -9.11 19.39 -23.40
C PRO A 64 -8.73 18.80 -22.02
N ASP A 65 -7.62 18.06 -21.93
CA ASP A 65 -7.10 17.47 -20.68
C ASP A 65 -6.97 18.51 -19.55
N SER A 66 -6.52 19.73 -19.90
CA SER A 66 -6.40 20.85 -18.96
C SER A 66 -7.72 21.31 -18.34
N ARG A 67 -8.85 21.05 -19.00
CA ARG A 67 -10.21 21.43 -18.59
C ARG A 67 -11.03 20.27 -18.05
N LEU A 68 -10.47 19.06 -17.96
CA LEU A 68 -11.21 17.90 -17.43
C LEU A 68 -11.84 18.22 -16.06
N ARG A 69 -11.12 18.90 -15.18
CA ARG A 69 -11.58 19.29 -13.83
C ARG A 69 -12.85 20.15 -13.80
N GLU A 70 -13.20 20.80 -14.90
CA GLU A 70 -14.39 21.64 -15.05
C GLU A 70 -15.65 20.80 -15.33
N VAL A 71 -15.48 19.53 -15.69
CA VAL A 71 -16.59 18.61 -16.01
C VAL A 71 -16.53 17.30 -15.23
N ALA A 72 -15.35 16.81 -14.87
CA ALA A 72 -15.19 15.56 -14.14
C ALA A 72 -13.88 15.49 -13.32
N THR A 73 -13.88 14.69 -12.26
CA THR A 73 -12.70 14.43 -11.44
C THR A 73 -12.53 12.93 -11.22
N LEU A 74 -11.37 12.39 -11.63
CA LEU A 74 -11.01 11.00 -11.37
C LEU A 74 -10.48 10.85 -9.93
N GLN A 75 -11.18 10.04 -9.12
CA GLN A 75 -10.75 9.64 -7.78
C GLN A 75 -10.34 8.18 -7.78
N TYR A 76 -9.38 7.82 -6.92
CA TYR A 76 -9.01 6.43 -6.73
C TYR A 76 -8.49 6.15 -5.32
N ALA A 77 -8.63 4.89 -4.90
CA ALA A 77 -7.82 4.29 -3.86
C ALA A 77 -7.18 3.03 -4.43
N LYS A 78 -5.87 2.92 -4.27
CA LYS A 78 -5.02 1.84 -4.78
C LYS A 78 -4.38 1.10 -3.62
N VAL A 79 -4.27 -0.21 -3.78
CA VAL A 79 -3.42 -1.08 -2.98
C VAL A 79 -2.43 -1.80 -3.91
N ALA A 80 -1.15 -1.85 -3.52
CA ALA A 80 -0.16 -2.74 -4.08
C ALA A 80 -0.11 -4.00 -3.22
N GLU A 81 -0.22 -5.16 -3.83
CA GLU A 81 -0.20 -6.46 -3.16
C GLU A 81 0.84 -7.35 -3.82
N TYR A 82 1.61 -8.12 -3.05
CA TYR A 82 2.51 -9.10 -3.61
C TYR A 82 1.74 -10.33 -4.10
N GLN A 83 1.98 -10.73 -5.33
CA GLN A 83 1.62 -12.08 -5.78
C GLN A 83 2.47 -13.11 -5.01
N ALA A 84 2.08 -14.38 -5.02
CA ALA A 84 2.89 -15.46 -4.44
C ALA A 84 4.32 -15.52 -5.02
N ARG A 85 4.53 -15.02 -6.24
CA ARG A 85 5.83 -14.86 -6.92
C ARG A 85 6.65 -13.65 -6.45
N GLY A 86 6.12 -12.87 -5.51
CA GLY A 86 6.78 -11.68 -4.97
C GLY A 86 6.76 -10.47 -5.90
N VAL A 87 6.04 -10.48 -7.02
CA VAL A 87 5.82 -9.30 -7.90
C VAL A 87 4.62 -8.53 -7.37
N VAL A 88 4.67 -7.19 -7.26
CA VAL A 88 3.46 -6.45 -6.88
C VAL A 88 2.39 -6.50 -7.98
N HIS A 89 1.14 -6.31 -7.63
CA HIS A 89 0.07 -5.99 -8.56
C HIS A 89 -0.83 -4.94 -7.90
N PHE A 90 -1.54 -4.16 -8.70
CA PHE A 90 -2.37 -3.07 -8.19
C PHE A 90 -3.84 -3.46 -8.20
N HIS A 91 -4.46 -3.41 -7.04
CA HIS A 91 -5.91 -3.28 -6.91
C HIS A 91 -6.26 -1.82 -6.82
N ALA A 92 -7.29 -1.39 -7.53
CA ALA A 92 -7.76 -0.02 -7.43
C ALA A 92 -9.29 0.03 -7.45
N LEU A 93 -9.84 0.81 -6.52
CA LEU A 93 -11.19 1.33 -6.65
C LEU A 93 -11.10 2.71 -7.28
N VAL A 94 -11.82 2.90 -8.37
CA VAL A 94 -11.78 4.12 -9.17
C VAL A 94 -13.21 4.64 -9.29
N ARG A 95 -13.37 5.94 -9.02
CA ARG A 95 -14.64 6.66 -9.15
C ARG A 95 -14.43 7.86 -10.06
N LEU A 96 -15.40 8.13 -10.91
CA LEU A 96 -15.49 9.41 -11.60
C LEU A 96 -16.55 10.25 -10.89
N ASP A 97 -16.18 11.46 -10.50
CA ASP A 97 -17.07 12.47 -9.95
C ASP A 97 -17.22 13.63 -10.94
N GLY A 98 -18.17 14.53 -10.73
CA GLY A 98 -18.25 15.81 -11.43
C GLY A 98 -17.21 16.83 -10.95
N PRO A 99 -17.41 18.11 -11.25
CA PRO A 99 -16.56 19.19 -10.75
C PRO A 99 -16.63 19.30 -9.22
N LYS A 100 -15.58 19.86 -8.61
CA LYS A 100 -15.58 20.16 -7.18
C LYS A 100 -16.61 21.25 -6.88
N THR A 101 -17.46 21.04 -5.89
CA THR A 101 -18.39 22.03 -5.33
C THR A 101 -18.01 22.37 -3.88
N PRO A 102 -18.57 23.42 -3.26
CA PRO A 102 -18.40 23.68 -1.83
C PRO A 102 -18.83 22.49 -0.96
N GLU A 103 -19.86 21.77 -1.38
CA GLU A 103 -20.44 20.59 -0.69
C GLU A 103 -19.68 19.29 -1.01
N GLY A 104 -18.62 19.36 -1.83
CA GLY A 104 -17.77 18.22 -2.19
C GLY A 104 -17.60 18.09 -3.70
N TYR A 105 -18.44 17.27 -4.32
CA TYR A 105 -18.37 16.96 -5.74
C TYR A 105 -19.76 16.83 -6.34
N ALA A 106 -19.95 17.42 -7.52
CA ALA A 106 -21.15 17.18 -8.30
C ALA A 106 -21.20 15.74 -8.82
N ALA A 107 -22.37 15.32 -9.30
CA ALA A 107 -22.53 14.03 -9.95
C ALA A 107 -21.62 13.89 -11.18
N ALA A 108 -21.19 12.66 -11.47
CA ALA A 108 -20.44 12.35 -12.67
C ALA A 108 -21.21 12.74 -13.94
N PRO A 109 -20.53 13.10 -15.04
CA PRO A 109 -21.21 13.33 -16.31
C PRO A 109 -22.03 12.13 -16.75
N ALA A 110 -23.31 12.33 -17.07
CA ALA A 110 -24.23 11.27 -17.48
C ALA A 110 -23.73 10.46 -18.70
N ALA A 111 -22.86 11.06 -19.52
CA ALA A 111 -22.22 10.41 -20.66
C ALA A 111 -21.23 9.28 -20.28
N VAL A 112 -20.79 9.21 -19.03
CA VAL A 112 -19.82 8.22 -18.55
C VAL A 112 -20.42 7.38 -17.43
N SER A 113 -21.07 6.28 -17.83
CA SER A 113 -21.50 5.25 -16.88
C SER A 113 -20.30 4.51 -16.27
N ALA A 114 -20.52 3.73 -15.22
CA ALA A 114 -19.47 2.91 -14.61
C ALA A 114 -18.86 1.89 -15.59
N GLY A 115 -19.67 1.31 -16.48
CA GLY A 115 -19.19 0.42 -17.54
C GLY A 115 -18.34 1.14 -18.59
N VAL A 116 -18.75 2.36 -18.99
CA VAL A 116 -17.93 3.20 -19.88
C VAL A 116 -16.61 3.55 -19.20
N LEU A 117 -16.64 3.93 -17.92
CA LEU A 117 -15.42 4.20 -17.15
C LEU A 117 -14.49 2.98 -17.13
N ALA A 118 -15.01 1.77 -16.88
CA ALA A 118 -14.21 0.55 -16.89
C ALA A 118 -13.45 0.37 -18.23
N GLY A 119 -14.14 0.50 -19.36
CA GLY A 119 -13.52 0.42 -20.68
C GLY A 119 -12.49 1.53 -20.95
N LEU A 120 -12.72 2.75 -20.46
CA LEU A 120 -11.75 3.84 -20.55
C LEU A 120 -10.50 3.59 -19.70
N LEU A 121 -10.64 2.93 -18.54
CA LEU A 121 -9.49 2.54 -17.71
C LEU A 121 -8.69 1.40 -18.37
N GLU A 122 -9.35 0.43 -18.99
CA GLU A 122 -8.67 -0.62 -19.77
C GLU A 122 -7.90 -0.05 -20.97
N ASP A 123 -8.51 0.88 -21.72
CA ASP A 123 -7.82 1.60 -22.80
C ASP A 123 -6.61 2.40 -22.27
N ALA A 124 -6.75 3.03 -21.09
CA ALA A 124 -5.64 3.72 -20.46
C ALA A 124 -4.50 2.76 -20.07
N VAL A 125 -4.83 1.60 -19.49
CA VAL A 125 -3.85 0.56 -19.14
C VAL A 125 -3.08 0.08 -20.38
N ALA A 126 -3.78 -0.18 -21.48
CA ALA A 126 -3.18 -0.66 -22.73
C ALA A 126 -2.19 0.34 -23.36
N ARG A 127 -2.38 1.64 -23.12
CA ARG A 127 -1.52 2.72 -23.64
C ARG A 127 -0.28 2.98 -22.77
N VAL A 128 -0.33 2.63 -21.49
CA VAL A 128 0.73 2.95 -20.54
C VAL A 128 1.95 2.08 -20.80
N HIS A 129 3.08 2.77 -20.96
CA HIS A 129 4.39 2.15 -20.97
C HIS A 129 5.42 3.09 -20.33
N PHE A 130 6.51 2.52 -19.86
CA PHE A 130 7.67 3.25 -19.36
C PHE A 130 8.93 2.57 -19.89
N ASP A 131 9.81 3.32 -20.53
CA ASP A 131 11.11 2.81 -20.97
C ASP A 131 12.06 2.94 -19.77
N ALA A 132 12.20 1.84 -19.03
CA ALA A 132 13.02 1.79 -17.83
C ALA A 132 14.51 1.75 -18.19
N PRO A 133 15.35 2.54 -17.50
CA PRO A 133 16.80 2.42 -17.62
C PRO A 133 17.25 1.01 -17.24
N SER A 134 18.38 0.57 -17.76
CA SER A 134 19.04 -0.65 -17.28
C SER A 134 19.59 -0.45 -15.87
N CYS A 135 19.54 -1.46 -15.01
CA CYS A 135 20.20 -1.41 -13.71
C CYS A 135 21.63 -1.94 -13.86
N GLY A 136 22.65 -1.08 -13.78
CA GLY A 136 24.05 -1.51 -13.93
C GLY A 136 24.40 -2.09 -15.29
N GLY A 137 23.74 -1.63 -16.36
CA GLY A 137 23.89 -2.19 -17.70
C GLY A 137 23.15 -3.52 -17.91
N GLN A 138 22.44 -4.01 -16.89
CA GLN A 138 21.66 -5.24 -16.96
C GLN A 138 20.16 -4.94 -17.13
N GLY A 139 19.52 -5.67 -18.03
CA GLY A 139 18.08 -5.57 -18.28
C GLY A 139 17.64 -4.17 -18.73
N GLY A 140 16.48 -3.74 -18.22
CA GLY A 140 15.82 -2.49 -18.61
C GLY A 140 14.85 -2.70 -19.77
N GLY A 141 14.45 -1.59 -20.41
CA GLY A 141 13.57 -1.61 -21.56
C GLY A 141 12.11 -1.30 -21.22
N ARG A 142 11.22 -1.63 -22.17
CA ARG A 142 9.83 -1.16 -22.11
C ARG A 142 8.98 -1.96 -21.14
N LEU A 143 8.66 -1.35 -20.01
CA LEU A 143 7.68 -1.86 -19.05
C LEU A 143 6.26 -1.50 -19.46
N ARG A 144 5.33 -2.43 -19.23
CA ARG A 144 3.88 -2.29 -19.44
C ARG A 144 3.14 -3.04 -18.33
N PHE A 145 1.85 -2.74 -18.16
CA PHE A 145 0.97 -3.67 -17.43
C PHE A 145 0.86 -4.98 -18.20
N GLY A 146 0.77 -6.09 -17.47
CA GLY A 146 0.56 -7.41 -18.04
C GLY A 146 -0.84 -7.58 -18.63
N THR A 147 -1.16 -8.78 -19.10
CA THR A 147 -2.48 -9.12 -19.67
C THR A 147 -3.57 -9.35 -18.62
N GLN A 148 -3.19 -9.52 -17.35
CA GLN A 148 -4.12 -9.72 -16.23
C GLN A 148 -4.69 -8.39 -15.75
N VAL A 149 -5.52 -7.77 -16.58
CA VAL A 149 -6.23 -6.52 -16.30
C VAL A 149 -7.72 -6.83 -16.30
N ASP A 150 -8.41 -6.45 -15.24
CA ASP A 150 -9.82 -6.75 -15.04
C ASP A 150 -10.49 -5.53 -14.37
N ALA A 151 -11.23 -4.75 -15.16
CA ALA A 151 -11.97 -3.60 -14.68
C ALA A 151 -13.45 -3.95 -14.56
N ARG A 152 -13.94 -4.08 -13.32
CA ARG A 152 -15.35 -4.40 -13.06
C ARG A 152 -16.06 -3.25 -12.39
N THR A 153 -17.31 -3.05 -12.76
CA THR A 153 -18.20 -2.16 -12.01
C THR A 153 -18.46 -2.79 -10.65
N VAL A 154 -18.22 -2.02 -9.58
CA VAL A 154 -18.61 -2.43 -8.23
C VAL A 154 -20.10 -2.15 -8.11
N THR A 155 -20.93 -3.17 -8.23
CA THR A 155 -22.38 -3.08 -7.96
C THR A 155 -22.62 -3.44 -6.50
N GLY A 156 -23.43 -2.65 -5.80
CA GLY A 156 -23.78 -2.90 -4.41
C GLY A 156 -24.78 -4.04 -4.32
N SER A 157 -24.34 -5.29 -4.42
CA SER A 157 -25.23 -6.42 -4.22
C SER A 157 -24.73 -7.33 -3.11
N ARG A 158 -25.36 -7.19 -1.93
CA ARG A 158 -25.83 -8.35 -1.19
C ARG A 158 -27.34 -8.14 -1.03
N GLY A 159 -28.15 -9.05 -1.55
CA GLY A 159 -29.57 -9.18 -1.20
C GLY A 159 -30.55 -8.39 -2.04
N ASP A 160 -30.74 -7.09 -1.79
CA ASP A 160 -32.14 -6.60 -1.81
C ASP A 160 -32.49 -5.42 -2.72
N ASP A 161 -31.56 -4.78 -3.45
CA ASP A 161 -31.93 -3.79 -4.49
C ASP A 161 -30.76 -3.48 -5.44
N PRO A 162 -30.85 -3.81 -6.75
CA PRO A 162 -29.85 -3.46 -7.75
C PRO A 162 -29.66 -1.95 -7.99
N ASP A 163 -30.67 -1.14 -7.67
CA ASP A 163 -30.68 0.31 -7.89
C ASP A 163 -30.27 1.11 -6.63
N ALA A 164 -30.07 0.43 -5.49
CA ALA A 164 -29.63 1.09 -4.27
C ALA A 164 -28.18 1.61 -4.38
N PRO A 165 -27.90 2.84 -3.91
CA PRO A 165 -26.56 3.39 -3.93
C PRO A 165 -25.60 2.57 -3.06
N LEU A 166 -24.38 2.37 -3.57
CA LEU A 166 -23.29 1.72 -2.83
C LEU A 166 -23.10 2.34 -1.45
N VAL A 167 -23.25 1.53 -0.40
CA VAL A 167 -22.97 1.97 0.98
C VAL A 167 -21.47 2.08 1.17
N GLY A 168 -20.99 3.19 1.75
CA GLY A 168 -19.55 3.47 1.94
C GLY A 168 -18.78 2.37 2.69
N GLU A 169 -19.46 1.60 3.53
CA GLU A 169 -18.93 0.44 4.25
C GLU A 169 -18.46 -0.69 3.32
N GLN A 170 -19.12 -0.92 2.18
CA GLN A 170 -18.73 -1.96 1.22
C GLN A 170 -17.42 -1.60 0.50
N VAL A 171 -17.28 -0.32 0.12
CA VAL A 171 -16.06 0.25 -0.47
C VAL A 171 -14.91 0.21 0.53
N ALA A 172 -15.19 0.53 1.80
CA ALA A 172 -14.22 0.45 2.90
C ALA A 172 -13.80 -1.00 3.19
N GLY A 173 -14.73 -1.95 3.20
CA GLY A 173 -14.46 -3.39 3.38
C GLY A 173 -13.63 -3.97 2.24
N TYR A 174 -13.88 -3.55 1.00
CA TYR A 174 -13.04 -3.93 -0.14
C TYR A 174 -11.61 -3.42 0.03
N LEU A 175 -11.41 -2.13 0.35
CA LEU A 175 -10.07 -1.59 0.60
C LEU A 175 -9.39 -2.23 1.81
N ALA A 176 -10.13 -2.50 2.88
CA ALA A 176 -9.63 -3.14 4.09
C ALA A 176 -9.16 -4.57 3.79
N LYS A 177 -9.90 -5.36 2.99
CA LYS A 177 -9.50 -6.72 2.60
C LYS A 177 -8.09 -6.73 1.98
N TYR A 178 -7.83 -5.83 1.03
CA TYR A 178 -6.53 -5.81 0.34
C TYR A 178 -5.44 -5.12 1.17
N ALA A 179 -5.79 -4.10 1.97
CA ALA A 179 -4.84 -3.47 2.88
C ALA A 179 -4.38 -4.43 3.99
N THR A 180 -5.28 -5.21 4.57
CA THR A 180 -4.95 -6.21 5.59
C THR A 180 -4.12 -7.35 5.00
N LYS A 181 -4.41 -7.77 3.77
CA LYS A 181 -3.61 -8.79 3.08
C LYS A 181 -2.18 -8.32 2.79
N ALA A 182 -2.03 -7.11 2.26
CA ALA A 182 -0.71 -6.50 2.05
C ALA A 182 0.07 -6.27 3.36
N ALA A 183 -0.63 -6.03 4.48
CA ALA A 183 0.00 -5.87 5.79
C ALA A 183 0.43 -7.20 6.42
N SER A 184 -0.30 -8.30 6.17
CA SER A 184 0.04 -9.65 6.66
C SER A 184 1.22 -10.30 5.94
N ASP A 185 1.73 -9.70 4.86
CA ASP A 185 2.88 -10.22 4.11
C ASP A 185 4.15 -10.31 4.97
N THR A 186 4.25 -9.59 6.09
CA THR A 186 5.44 -9.60 6.96
C THR A 186 5.70 -10.93 7.66
N THR A 187 4.68 -11.79 7.81
CA THR A 187 4.77 -13.09 8.47
C THR A 187 4.59 -14.27 7.50
N ASP A 188 4.59 -14.04 6.18
CA ASP A 188 4.39 -15.10 5.19
C ASP A 188 5.61 -16.04 5.13
N PRO A 189 5.49 -17.35 5.44
CA PRO A 189 6.57 -18.33 5.36
C PRO A 189 7.22 -18.41 3.97
N ARG A 190 6.50 -18.02 2.90
CA ARG A 190 7.06 -17.93 1.54
C ARG A 190 8.27 -17.00 1.45
N ARG A 191 8.39 -16.03 2.35
CA ARG A 191 9.56 -15.16 2.43
C ARG A 191 10.85 -15.92 2.71
N GLU A 192 10.81 -17.13 3.24
CA GLU A 192 11.99 -17.96 3.49
C GLU A 192 12.32 -18.91 2.32
N SER A 193 11.45 -18.99 1.31
CA SER A 193 11.64 -19.83 0.13
C SER A 193 12.95 -19.52 -0.61
N ALA A 194 13.48 -20.51 -1.34
CA ALA A 194 14.67 -20.34 -2.16
C ALA A 194 14.50 -19.23 -3.21
N HIS A 195 13.28 -19.07 -3.75
CA HIS A 195 12.97 -18.02 -4.70
C HIS A 195 13.11 -16.61 -4.08
N TYR A 196 12.53 -16.38 -2.90
CA TYR A 196 12.62 -15.09 -2.21
C TYR A 196 14.03 -14.78 -1.71
N ARG A 197 14.77 -15.80 -1.27
CA ARG A 197 16.20 -15.64 -0.94
C ARG A 197 17.01 -15.20 -2.15
N ARG A 198 16.78 -15.81 -3.33
CA ARG A 198 17.44 -15.40 -4.57
C ARG A 198 17.02 -14.00 -5.03
N LEU A 199 15.75 -13.62 -4.89
CA LEU A 199 15.28 -12.25 -5.16
C LEU A 199 16.03 -11.21 -4.32
N ARG A 200 16.12 -11.43 -3.00
CA ARG A 200 16.83 -10.49 -2.10
C ARG A 200 18.32 -10.43 -2.42
N ALA A 201 18.97 -11.58 -2.60
CA ALA A 201 20.38 -11.62 -2.99
C ALA A 201 20.63 -10.84 -4.30
N THR A 202 19.80 -11.04 -5.33
CA THR A 202 19.93 -10.27 -6.58
C THR A 202 19.72 -8.77 -6.35
N LEU A 203 18.78 -8.37 -5.50
CA LEU A 203 18.55 -6.96 -5.18
C LEU A 203 19.71 -6.34 -4.39
N ASP A 204 20.28 -7.07 -3.44
CA ASP A 204 21.48 -6.68 -2.70
C ASP A 204 22.66 -6.52 -3.66
N ASP A 205 22.92 -7.52 -4.52
CA ASP A 205 24.00 -7.46 -5.52
C ASP A 205 23.85 -6.27 -6.48
N LEU A 206 22.62 -5.98 -6.92
CA LEU A 206 22.33 -4.82 -7.78
C LEU A 206 22.55 -3.51 -7.03
N ALA A 207 22.12 -3.44 -5.77
CA ALA A 207 22.21 -2.26 -4.92
C ALA A 207 23.66 -1.91 -4.54
N ASP A 208 24.48 -2.91 -4.21
CA ASP A 208 25.89 -2.73 -3.83
C ASP A 208 26.74 -2.09 -4.95
N GLN A 209 26.28 -2.22 -6.19
CA GLN A 209 26.94 -1.64 -7.37
C GLN A 209 26.44 -0.23 -7.71
N ARG A 210 25.48 0.34 -6.97
CA ARG A 210 24.91 1.66 -7.25
C ARG A 210 25.68 2.76 -6.53
N THR A 211 25.85 3.87 -7.22
CA THR A 211 26.48 5.09 -6.68
C THR A 211 25.50 6.26 -6.70
N SER A 212 25.88 7.37 -6.08
CA SER A 212 25.01 8.54 -6.02
C SER A 212 24.73 9.12 -7.41
N GLY A 213 23.46 9.42 -7.69
CA GLY A 213 23.00 9.88 -9.00
C GLY A 213 22.53 8.78 -9.95
N ASP A 214 22.62 7.50 -9.56
CA ASP A 214 22.02 6.39 -10.32
C ASP A 214 20.49 6.37 -10.15
N ASP A 215 19.76 6.01 -11.21
CA ASP A 215 18.29 5.83 -11.18
C ASP A 215 17.80 4.81 -10.13
N TYR A 216 18.70 3.93 -9.69
CA TYR A 216 18.53 2.89 -8.68
C TYR A 216 19.35 3.12 -7.42
N GLU A 217 19.90 4.32 -7.18
CA GLU A 217 20.74 4.66 -6.01
C GLU A 217 20.16 4.17 -4.68
N LEU A 218 18.84 4.24 -4.52
CA LEU A 218 18.16 3.88 -3.29
C LEU A 218 17.69 2.42 -3.23
N LEU A 219 18.06 1.56 -4.19
CA LEU A 219 17.56 0.18 -4.28
C LEU A 219 17.80 -0.61 -2.99
N GLY A 220 18.97 -0.44 -2.37
CA GLY A 220 19.33 -1.04 -1.09
C GLY A 220 18.34 -0.74 0.04
N LYS A 221 17.73 0.45 0.05
CA LYS A 221 16.71 0.82 1.06
C LYS A 221 15.42 0.00 0.94
N TRP A 222 15.18 -0.63 -0.21
CA TRP A 222 13.92 -1.30 -0.53
C TRP A 222 14.09 -2.80 -0.78
N VAL A 223 15.23 -3.41 -0.46
CA VAL A 223 15.44 -4.87 -0.61
C VAL A 223 14.45 -5.67 0.23
N HIS A 224 14.18 -5.23 1.46
CA HIS A 224 13.17 -5.81 2.34
C HIS A 224 11.74 -5.78 1.75
N MET A 225 11.54 -4.95 0.73
CA MET A 225 10.32 -4.77 -0.07
C MET A 225 10.50 -5.31 -1.50
N LEU A 226 11.43 -6.23 -1.73
CA LEU A 226 11.70 -6.81 -3.05
C LEU A 226 11.93 -5.74 -4.16
N GLY A 227 12.43 -4.56 -3.80
CA GLY A 227 12.66 -3.43 -4.71
C GLY A 227 11.45 -2.51 -4.94
N PHE A 228 10.28 -2.79 -4.35
CA PHE A 228 9.13 -1.89 -4.47
C PHE A 228 9.27 -0.66 -3.57
N ARG A 229 9.53 0.50 -4.19
CA ARG A 229 9.73 1.79 -3.50
C ARG A 229 8.47 2.64 -3.28
N GLY A 230 7.29 2.02 -3.42
CA GLY A 230 6.00 2.70 -3.34
C GLY A 230 5.30 2.50 -2.00
N HIS A 231 4.25 3.30 -1.76
CA HIS A 231 3.32 2.99 -0.68
C HIS A 231 2.42 1.81 -1.07
N PHE A 232 2.26 0.86 -0.15
CA PHE A 232 1.31 -0.24 -0.28
C PHE A 232 -0.12 0.23 -0.49
N SER A 233 -0.52 1.33 0.14
CA SER A 233 -1.83 1.93 -0.09
C SER A 233 -1.67 3.42 -0.36
N SER A 234 -2.36 3.89 -1.39
CA SER A 234 -2.41 5.31 -1.73
C SER A 234 -3.79 5.67 -2.24
N LYS A 235 -4.24 6.89 -1.98
CA LYS A 235 -5.51 7.38 -2.48
C LYS A 235 -5.38 8.78 -3.03
N SER A 236 -6.22 9.13 -4.00
CA SER A 236 -6.38 10.53 -4.38
C SER A 236 -6.82 11.32 -3.15
N ARG A 237 -6.37 12.57 -3.05
CA ARG A 237 -6.59 13.42 -1.86
C ARG A 237 -8.05 13.46 -1.42
N LYS A 238 -8.99 13.30 -2.35
CA LYS A 238 -10.42 13.47 -2.11
C LYS A 238 -11.26 12.22 -2.39
N TYR A 239 -10.63 11.03 -2.40
CA TYR A 239 -11.36 9.76 -2.52
C TYR A 239 -12.26 9.49 -1.31
N SER A 240 -11.78 9.83 -0.12
CA SER A 240 -12.46 9.59 1.16
C SER A 240 -11.87 10.48 2.26
N ILE A 241 -12.46 10.44 3.47
CA ILE A 241 -11.88 11.03 4.69
C ILE A 241 -10.40 10.65 4.80
N THR A 242 -9.53 11.63 5.04
CA THR A 242 -8.08 11.39 5.02
C THR A 242 -7.67 10.42 6.13
N LEU A 243 -6.61 9.63 5.91
CA LEU A 243 -6.06 8.79 6.99
C LEU A 243 -5.60 9.63 8.19
N GLY A 244 -5.18 10.88 7.95
CA GLY A 244 -4.86 11.84 9.00
C GLY A 244 -6.09 12.19 9.84
N ALA A 245 -7.22 12.52 9.20
CA ALA A 245 -8.47 12.76 9.90
C ALA A 245 -8.94 11.54 10.70
N LEU A 246 -8.83 10.32 10.15
CA LEU A 246 -9.13 9.09 10.89
C LEU A 246 -8.19 8.85 12.09
N ARG A 247 -6.90 9.18 11.97
CA ARG A 247 -5.94 9.10 13.08
C ARG A 247 -6.27 10.11 14.17
N ARG A 248 -6.59 11.36 13.81
CA ARG A 248 -7.04 12.41 14.75
C ARG A 248 -8.30 11.99 15.49
N ALA A 249 -9.30 11.48 14.77
CA ALA A 249 -10.53 10.96 15.37
C ALA A 249 -10.24 9.86 16.40
N ARG A 250 -9.36 8.90 16.07
CA ARG A 250 -8.97 7.85 17.00
C ARG A 250 -8.24 8.40 18.22
N GLN A 251 -7.31 9.34 18.04
CA GLN A 251 -6.59 9.98 19.15
C GLN A 251 -7.54 10.76 20.06
N ARG A 252 -8.48 11.54 19.50
CA ARG A 252 -9.50 12.26 20.27
C ARG A 252 -10.39 11.32 21.05
N TRP A 253 -10.89 10.26 20.42
CA TRP A 253 -11.67 9.23 21.10
C TRP A 253 -10.87 8.58 22.24
N GLN A 254 -9.60 8.24 22.02
CA GLN A 254 -8.73 7.67 23.05
C GLN A 254 -8.50 8.63 24.22
N ARG A 255 -8.30 9.92 23.96
CA ARG A 255 -8.19 10.96 25.01
C ARG A 255 -9.47 11.04 25.83
N ILE A 256 -10.62 11.18 25.16
CA ILE A 256 -11.93 11.25 25.82
C ILE A 256 -12.16 10.00 26.67
N ALA A 257 -11.91 8.80 26.12
CA ALA A 257 -12.07 7.54 26.83
C ALA A 257 -11.14 7.43 28.06
N ALA A 258 -9.90 7.89 27.95
CA ALA A 258 -8.95 7.90 29.07
C ALA A 258 -9.40 8.86 30.19
N ASP A 259 -9.90 10.05 29.84
CA ASP A 259 -10.42 11.01 30.81
C ASP A 259 -11.72 10.52 31.45
N CYS A 260 -12.60 9.87 30.66
CA CYS A 260 -13.80 9.21 31.19
C CYS A 260 -13.45 8.18 32.26
N ALA A 261 -12.49 7.31 31.96
CA ALA A 261 -12.04 6.27 32.86
C ALA A 261 -11.41 6.84 34.16
N ARG A 262 -10.70 7.96 34.06
CA ARG A 262 -10.09 8.64 35.21
C ARG A 262 -11.12 9.27 36.15
N GLU A 263 -12.19 9.80 35.57
CA GLU A 263 -13.27 10.51 36.29
C GLU A 263 -14.42 9.57 36.70
N GLY A 264 -14.37 8.30 36.32
CA GLY A 264 -15.43 7.32 36.59
C GLY A 264 -16.74 7.60 35.83
N ARG A 265 -16.67 8.34 34.72
CA ARG A 265 -17.83 8.64 33.86
C ARG A 265 -17.89 7.69 32.66
N GLU A 266 -19.09 7.48 32.13
CA GLU A 266 -19.25 6.76 30.87
C GLU A 266 -18.75 7.58 29.69
N VAL A 267 -18.27 6.88 28.66
CA VAL A 267 -17.87 7.51 27.39
C VAL A 267 -19.14 7.98 26.67
N PRO A 268 -19.28 9.28 26.37
CA PRO A 268 -20.45 9.77 25.65
C PRO A 268 -20.50 9.18 24.24
N VAL A 269 -21.70 9.09 23.67
CA VAL A 269 -21.87 8.81 22.24
C VAL A 269 -21.37 10.03 21.47
N LEU A 270 -20.25 9.87 20.76
CA LEU A 270 -19.62 10.94 20.00
C LEU A 270 -19.99 10.81 18.53
N ASP A 271 -20.40 11.91 17.90
CA ASP A 271 -20.56 11.95 16.46
C ASP A 271 -19.19 11.83 15.80
N PHE A 272 -19.10 11.01 14.75
CA PHE A 272 -17.91 10.91 13.94
C PHE A 272 -17.53 12.26 13.31
N ALA A 273 -18.51 13.10 12.99
CA ALA A 273 -18.30 14.47 12.51
C ALA A 273 -17.51 15.33 13.52
N ASP A 274 -17.86 15.24 14.80
CA ASP A 274 -17.16 15.95 15.89
C ASP A 274 -15.74 15.40 16.10
N LEU A 275 -15.56 14.09 15.89
CA LEU A 275 -14.25 13.46 16.00
C LEU A 275 -13.32 13.77 14.84
N ILE A 276 -13.81 14.21 13.68
CA ILE A 276 -12.99 14.55 12.50
C ILE A 276 -12.90 16.06 12.23
N SER A 277 -13.66 16.91 12.93
CA SER A 277 -13.61 18.36 12.77
C SER A 277 -12.17 18.87 12.91
N ASP A 278 -11.74 19.76 12.04
CA ASP A 278 -10.47 20.45 12.25
C ASP A 278 -10.76 21.55 13.28
N ASP A 279 -10.24 21.40 14.50
CA ASP A 279 -10.02 22.57 15.34
C ASP A 279 -8.96 23.39 14.61
N GLU A 280 -9.26 24.64 14.26
CA GLU A 280 -8.34 25.53 13.52
C GLU A 280 -7.04 25.87 14.30
N GLU A 281 -6.73 25.20 15.42
CA GLU A 281 -5.63 25.55 16.33
C GLU A 281 -4.78 24.36 16.83
N GLU A 282 -4.46 23.38 15.99
CA GLU A 282 -3.29 22.53 16.27
C GLU A 282 -2.18 22.82 15.24
N THR A 283 -1.48 23.93 15.45
CA THR A 283 -0.18 24.18 14.84
C THR A 283 0.74 23.03 15.24
N THR A 284 0.97 22.10 14.31
CA THR A 284 1.99 21.07 14.48
C THR A 284 3.34 21.78 14.61
N LEU A 285 3.85 21.91 15.84
CA LEU A 285 5.21 22.37 16.08
C LEU A 285 6.17 21.31 15.51
N VAL A 286 6.67 21.55 14.31
CA VAL A 286 7.73 20.74 13.72
C VAL A 286 9.03 21.12 14.44
N VAL A 287 9.40 20.34 15.45
CA VAL A 287 10.72 20.44 16.09
C VAL A 287 11.75 19.88 15.09
N GLY A 288 12.32 20.77 14.28
CA GLY A 288 13.25 20.45 13.18
C GLY A 288 14.71 20.27 13.60
N SER A 289 15.01 20.33 14.89
CA SER A 289 16.38 20.18 15.41
C SER A 289 16.39 19.25 16.61
N TRP A 290 17.00 18.08 16.43
CA TRP A 290 17.38 17.21 17.53
C TRP A 290 18.85 17.50 17.85
N SER A 291 19.12 18.03 19.03
CA SER A 291 20.47 18.06 19.60
C SER A 291 20.59 16.92 20.60
N TYR A 292 21.73 16.23 20.57
CA TYR A 292 22.05 15.23 21.57
C TYR A 292 22.05 15.87 22.97
N ALA A 293 21.06 15.55 23.79
CA ALA A 293 20.91 16.09 25.14
C ALA A 293 21.75 15.32 26.18
N GLY A 294 22.18 14.10 25.85
CA GLY A 294 22.95 13.22 26.73
C GLY A 294 22.48 11.76 26.66
N THR A 295 23.24 10.88 27.29
CA THR A 295 22.87 9.49 27.55
C THR A 295 23.08 9.21 29.03
N GLY A 296 22.06 8.69 29.70
CA GLY A 296 22.07 8.45 31.12
C GLY A 296 20.78 8.94 31.76
N TRP A 297 20.77 8.97 33.08
CA TRP A 297 19.66 9.48 33.87
C TRP A 297 20.06 10.83 34.44
N ASP A 298 19.20 11.83 34.29
CA ASP A 298 19.52 13.23 34.65
C ASP A 298 19.68 13.44 36.16
N ASN A 299 19.18 12.51 36.98
CA ASN A 299 19.33 12.51 38.43
C ASN A 299 19.40 11.09 39.01
N ASP A 300 19.82 11.01 40.28
CA ASP A 300 19.94 9.75 41.01
C ASP A 300 18.60 9.04 41.21
N GLY A 301 17.48 9.78 41.22
CA GLY A 301 16.12 9.24 41.31
C GLY A 301 15.73 8.46 40.05
N ASP A 302 15.99 9.02 38.88
CA ASP A 302 15.79 8.37 37.58
C ASP A 302 16.68 7.14 37.43
N THR A 303 17.93 7.23 37.93
CA THR A 303 18.83 6.07 38.02
C THR A 303 18.24 4.96 38.89
N ALA A 304 17.73 5.29 40.07
CA ALA A 304 17.12 4.32 40.98
C ALA A 304 15.85 3.68 40.38
N LEU A 305 15.01 4.47 39.71
CA LEU A 305 13.81 4.00 39.02
C LEU A 305 14.14 3.04 37.87
N ALA A 306 15.13 3.40 37.04
CA ALA A 306 15.57 2.58 35.92
C ALA A 306 16.20 1.26 36.38
N LEU A 307 17.05 1.29 37.42
CA LEU A 307 17.62 0.09 38.02
C LEU A 307 16.53 -0.81 38.61
N ALA A 308 15.57 -0.25 39.34
CA ALA A 308 14.46 -0.99 39.91
C ALA A 308 13.52 -1.58 38.85
N ALA A 309 13.38 -0.94 37.69
CA ALA A 309 12.63 -1.46 36.55
C ALA A 309 13.38 -2.63 35.88
N ALA A 310 14.69 -2.48 35.67
CA ALA A 310 15.54 -3.53 35.12
C ALA A 310 15.60 -4.78 36.02
N ASP A 311 15.69 -4.59 37.34
CA ASP A 311 15.63 -5.69 38.31
C ASP A 311 14.30 -6.42 38.28
N ARG A 312 13.18 -5.69 38.20
CA ARG A 312 11.84 -6.28 38.07
C ARG A 312 11.67 -7.06 36.77
N ALA A 313 12.20 -6.56 35.66
CA ALA A 313 12.18 -7.27 34.38
C ALA A 313 12.97 -8.58 34.46
N ARG A 314 14.19 -8.55 35.02
CA ARG A 314 15.00 -9.77 35.23
C ARG A 314 14.31 -10.79 36.13
N ALA A 315 13.70 -10.34 37.24
CA ALA A 315 12.96 -11.20 38.14
C ALA A 315 11.74 -11.85 37.46
N TYR A 316 11.04 -11.09 36.61
CA TYR A 316 9.92 -11.61 35.83
C TYR A 316 10.35 -12.65 34.79
N ASP A 317 11.46 -12.42 34.08
CA ASP A 317 12.01 -13.37 33.11
C ASP A 317 12.49 -14.67 33.78
N GLN A 318 13.12 -14.56 34.95
CA GLN A 318 13.52 -15.71 35.76
C GLN A 318 12.29 -16.51 36.22
N TRP A 319 11.28 -15.85 36.77
CA TRP A 319 10.02 -16.50 37.17
C TRP A 319 9.33 -17.20 35.98
N ARG A 320 9.32 -16.56 34.81
CA ARG A 320 8.78 -17.16 33.57
C ARG A 320 9.56 -18.40 33.15
N ALA A 321 10.89 -18.38 33.24
CA ALA A 321 11.74 -19.51 32.91
C ALA A 321 11.55 -20.67 33.89
N GLU A 322 11.39 -20.40 35.19
CA GLU A 322 11.09 -21.40 36.22
C GLU A 322 9.72 -22.05 36.00
N LYS A 323 8.68 -21.25 35.72
CA LYS A 323 7.34 -21.73 35.35
C LYS A 323 7.35 -22.62 34.11
N ALA A 324 8.18 -22.30 33.12
CA ALA A 324 8.30 -23.09 31.89
C ALA A 324 9.09 -24.41 32.09
N ARG A 325 9.92 -24.53 33.13
CA ARG A 325 10.66 -25.76 33.48
C ARG A 325 9.86 -26.69 34.41
N ALA A 326 8.85 -26.15 35.10
CA ALA A 326 7.99 -26.90 36.03
C ALA A 326 6.75 -27.52 35.36
N ASN A 327 6.51 -27.22 34.08
CA ASN A 327 5.50 -27.86 33.21
C ASN A 327 6.19 -28.74 32.17
#